data_AF-H1Y8D9-F1
#
_entry.id   AF-H1Y8D9-F1
#
_cell.length_a   1.000
_cell.length_b   1.000
_cell.length_c   1.000
_cell.angle_alpha   90.00
_cell.angle_beta   90.00
_cell.angle_gamma   90.00
#
_symmetry.space_group_name_H-M   'P 1'
#
loop_
_entity.id
_entity.type
_entity.pdbx_description
1 polymer ?
#
loop_
_entity_poly.entity_id
_entity_poly.type
_entity_poly.pdbx_seq_one_letter_code
_entity_poly.pdbx_strand_id
1 'polypeptide(L)'
;MLFNMNEIENIISEVKHTLAAKQKEMKAIGDGIIAYTAESFRNREMEVFAFEVDARKLGGQSAIAAEMVTKCKNDAQELMIAIDKIKVL
;
A
#
# COMPACT_ATOMS: atom_id res chain seq x y z
N MET A 1 -17.41 -16.31 10.02
CA MET A 1 -15.98 -16.56 9.77
C MET A 1 -15.20 -15.57 10.59
N LEU A 2 -14.23 -16.04 11.39
CA LEU A 2 -13.26 -15.17 12.07
C LEU A 2 -12.08 -15.01 11.12
N PHE A 3 -11.80 -13.78 10.70
CA PHE A 3 -10.65 -13.49 9.85
C PHE A 3 -9.42 -13.36 10.76
N ASN A 4 -8.42 -14.19 10.52
CA ASN A 4 -7.22 -14.26 11.34
C ASN A 4 -6.24 -13.15 10.96
N MET A 5 -5.48 -12.68 11.95
CA MET A 5 -4.40 -11.68 11.86
C MET A 5 -3.47 -11.83 10.63
N ASN A 6 -3.27 -13.06 10.15
CA ASN A 6 -2.51 -13.36 8.93
C ASN A 6 -3.05 -12.70 7.65
N GLU A 7 -4.36 -12.50 7.53
CA GLU A 7 -4.94 -11.94 6.32
C GLU A 7 -4.67 -10.44 6.19
N ILE A 8 -4.74 -9.70 7.30
CA ILE A 8 -4.41 -8.27 7.31
C ILE A 8 -2.92 -8.07 7.01
N GLU A 9 -2.03 -8.87 7.61
CA GLU A 9 -0.60 -8.79 7.32
C GLU A 9 -0.28 -9.13 5.86
N ASN A 10 -0.99 -10.09 5.25
CA ASN A 10 -0.85 -10.37 3.82
C ASN A 10 -1.24 -9.17 2.94
N ILE A 11 -2.36 -8.51 3.24
CA ILE A 11 -2.81 -7.30 2.52
C ILE A 11 -1.76 -6.18 2.65
N ILE A 12 -1.25 -5.94 3.85
CA ILE A 12 -0.18 -4.96 4.09
C ILE A 12 1.07 -5.31 3.26
N SER A 13 1.46 -6.58 3.27
CA SER A 13 2.61 -7.07 2.50
C SER A 13 2.45 -6.81 1.00
N GLU A 14 1.28 -7.09 0.43
CA GLU A 14 0.97 -6.84 -0.98
C GLU A 14 1.13 -5.36 -1.35
N VAL A 15 0.55 -4.45 -0.56
CA VAL A 15 0.68 -3.00 -0.80
C VAL A 15 2.14 -2.55 -0.77
N LYS A 16 2.92 -3.03 0.21
CA LYS A 16 4.34 -2.71 0.33
C LYS A 16 5.18 -3.29 -0.80
N HIS A 17 4.84 -4.49 -1.29
CA HIS A 17 5.46 -5.08 -2.46
C HIS A 17 5.22 -4.24 -3.72
N THR A 18 4.00 -3.73 -3.93
CA THR A 18 3.67 -2.83 -5.04
C THR A 18 4.47 -1.53 -4.98
N LEU A 19 4.55 -0.90 -3.79
CA LEU A 19 5.38 0.29 -3.57
C LEU A 19 6.87 0.01 -3.87
N ALA A 20 7.40 -1.12 -3.39
CA ALA A 20 8.79 -1.51 -3.62
C ALA A 20 9.09 -1.80 -5.10
N ALA A 21 8.16 -2.39 -5.83
CA ALA A 21 8.29 -2.62 -7.27
C ALA A 21 8.37 -1.27 -8.02
N LYS A 22 7.48 -0.32 -7.70
CA LYS A 22 7.51 1.02 -8.27
C LYS A 22 8.81 1.77 -7.93
N GLN A 23 9.33 1.61 -6.71
CA GLN A 23 10.63 2.17 -6.34
C GLN A 23 11.78 1.61 -7.19
N LYS A 24 11.74 0.31 -7.52
CA LYS A 24 12.74 -0.32 -8.40
C LYS A 24 12.66 0.22 -9.83
N GLU A 25 11.45 0.38 -10.36
CA GLU A 25 11.24 1.03 -11.68
C GLU A 25 11.84 2.44 -11.69
N MET A 26 11.58 3.22 -10.65
CA MET A 26 12.15 4.56 -10.50
C MET A 26 13.68 4.53 -10.43
N LYS A 27 14.26 3.66 -9.61
CA LYS A 27 15.73 3.54 -9.51
C LYS A 27 16.39 3.15 -10.83
N ALA A 28 15.70 2.41 -11.70
CA ALA A 28 16.22 2.05 -13.02
C ALA A 28 16.36 3.27 -13.95
N ILE A 29 15.56 4.32 -13.77
CA ILE A 29 15.68 5.59 -14.50
C ILE A 29 16.82 6.46 -13.93
N GLY A 30 17.09 6.36 -12.63
CA GLY A 30 18.15 7.12 -11.96
C GLY A 30 17.90 8.63 -12.02
N ASP A 31 18.90 9.39 -12.47
CA ASP A 31 18.86 10.86 -12.52
C ASP A 31 17.86 11.41 -13.56
N GLY A 32 17.28 10.56 -14.41
CA GLY A 32 16.24 10.95 -15.38
C GLY A 32 14.87 11.22 -14.74
N ILE A 33 14.68 10.89 -13.46
CA ILE A 33 13.41 11.12 -12.77
C ILE A 33 13.13 12.60 -12.61
N ILE A 34 11.97 13.02 -13.13
CA ILE A 34 11.47 14.36 -12.89
C ILE A 34 10.98 14.53 -11.44
N ALA A 35 11.18 15.73 -10.88
CA ALA A 35 10.85 16.05 -9.49
C ALA A 35 9.38 15.73 -9.13
N TYR A 36 8.46 15.94 -10.06
CA TYR A 36 7.03 15.62 -9.89
C TYR A 36 6.77 14.12 -9.64
N THR A 37 7.49 13.24 -10.35
CA THR A 37 7.39 11.78 -10.16
C THR A 37 7.96 11.39 -8.80
N ALA A 38 9.10 11.98 -8.40
CA ALA A 38 9.69 11.75 -7.08
C ALA A 38 8.80 12.24 -5.92
N GLU A 39 8.11 13.37 -6.08
CA GLU A 39 7.13 13.86 -5.12
C GLU A 39 5.89 12.97 -5.06
N SER A 40 5.35 12.58 -6.22
CA SER A 40 4.20 11.67 -6.29
C SER A 40 4.49 10.34 -5.61
N PHE A 41 5.69 9.81 -5.77
CA PHE A 41 6.12 8.59 -5.08
C PHE A 41 6.19 8.79 -3.56
N ARG A 42 6.82 9.87 -3.08
CA ARG A 42 6.88 10.20 -1.64
C ARG A 42 5.49 10.34 -1.00
N ASN A 43 4.53 10.91 -1.73
CA ASN A 43 3.14 10.97 -1.26
C ASN A 43 2.55 9.56 -1.09
N ARG A 44 2.81 8.64 -2.02
CA ARG A 44 2.37 7.25 -1.88
C ARG A 44 3.10 6.52 -0.74
N GLU A 45 4.38 6.79 -0.49
CA GLU A 45 5.06 6.23 0.69
C GLU A 45 4.36 6.61 2.00
N MET A 46 3.94 7.87 2.12
CA MET A 46 3.18 8.36 3.28
C MET A 46 1.80 7.70 3.40
N GLU A 47 1.08 7.53 2.29
CA GLU A 47 -0.22 6.86 2.27
C GLU A 47 -0.11 5.37 2.63
N VAL A 48 0.91 4.67 2.13
CA VAL A 48 1.17 3.27 2.49
C VAL A 48 1.51 3.14 3.98
N PHE A 49 2.27 4.07 4.53
CA PHE A 49 2.54 4.11 5.96
C PHE A 49 1.26 4.31 6.78
N ALA A 50 0.41 5.27 6.40
CA ALA A 50 -0.87 5.51 7.07
C ALA A 50 -1.79 4.28 6.99
N PHE A 51 -1.87 3.66 5.82
CA PHE A 51 -2.60 2.41 5.60
C PHE A 51 -2.10 1.28 6.52
N GLU A 52 -0.78 1.06 6.61
CA GLU A 52 -0.20 0.03 7.48
C GLU A 52 -0.57 0.24 8.94
N VAL A 53 -0.51 1.49 9.42
CA VAL A 53 -0.88 1.85 10.79
C VAL A 53 -2.35 1.54 11.06
N ASP A 54 -3.26 1.90 10.16
CA ASP A 54 -4.69 1.69 10.34
C ASP A 54 -5.09 0.21 10.18
N ALA A 55 -4.52 -0.50 9.21
CA ALA A 55 -4.73 -1.92 9.02
C ALA A 55 -4.27 -2.73 10.24
N ARG A 56 -3.12 -2.41 10.84
CA ARG A 56 -2.66 -3.10 12.06
C ARG A 56 -3.54 -2.86 13.29
N LYS A 57 -4.20 -1.69 13.40
CA LYS A 57 -5.20 -1.46 14.45
C LYS A 57 -6.40 -2.40 14.30
N LEU A 58 -6.74 -2.81 13.07
CA LEU A 58 -7.77 -3.83 12.82
C LEU A 58 -7.25 -5.20 13.23
N GLY A 59 -6.04 -5.58 12.80
CA GLY A 59 -5.43 -6.88 13.10
C GLY A 59 -5.21 -7.18 14.59
N GLY A 60 -5.09 -6.15 15.42
CA GLY A 60 -4.96 -6.28 16.88
C GLY A 60 -6.27 -6.53 17.65
N GLN A 61 -7.42 -6.60 16.96
CA GLN A 61 -8.72 -6.82 17.60
C GLN A 61 -9.02 -8.32 17.75
N SER A 62 -9.61 -8.70 18.89
CA SER A 62 -9.95 -10.10 19.20
C SER A 62 -11.05 -10.69 18.31
N ALA A 63 -11.85 -9.82 17.68
CA ALA A 63 -12.82 -10.18 16.65
C ALA A 63 -12.90 -9.04 15.63
N ILE A 64 -12.75 -9.37 14.34
CA ILE A 64 -12.84 -8.40 13.25
C ILE A 64 -14.08 -8.75 12.43
N ALA A 65 -14.96 -7.77 12.21
CA ALA A 65 -16.13 -7.95 11.37
C ALA A 65 -15.71 -8.14 9.90
N ALA A 66 -16.45 -8.98 9.18
CA ALA A 66 -16.15 -9.33 7.78
C ALA A 66 -16.07 -8.09 6.88
N GLU A 67 -17.00 -7.15 7.06
CA GLU A 67 -17.04 -5.92 6.29
C GLU A 67 -15.79 -5.04 6.47
N MET A 68 -15.12 -5.11 7.63
CA MET A 68 -13.90 -4.34 7.88
C MET A 68 -12.71 -4.92 7.12
N VAL A 69 -12.65 -6.25 7.01
CA VAL A 69 -11.63 -6.93 6.18
C VAL A 69 -11.88 -6.65 4.70
N THR A 70 -13.14 -6.70 4.26
CA THR A 70 -13.51 -6.32 2.89
C THR A 70 -13.13 -4.89 2.58
N LYS A 71 -13.41 -3.96 3.49
CA LYS A 71 -12.99 -2.56 3.34
C LYS A 71 -11.47 -2.44 3.25
N CYS A 72 -10.72 -3.09 4.13
CA CYS A 72 -9.25 -3.09 4.12
C CYS A 72 -8.69 -3.57 2.77
N LYS A 73 -9.29 -4.61 2.16
CA LYS A 73 -8.93 -5.09 0.82
C LYS A 73 -9.20 -4.06 -0.27
N ASN A 74 -10.34 -3.37 -0.21
CA ASN A 74 -10.67 -2.34 -1.19
C ASN A 74 -9.73 -1.13 -1.07
N ASP A 75 -9.50 -0.65 0.15
CA ASP A 75 -8.57 0.46 0.43
C ASP A 75 -7.14 0.10 -0.07
N ALA A 76 -6.70 -1.14 0.15
CA ALA A 76 -5.43 -1.64 -0.38
C ALA A 76 -5.38 -1.64 -1.91
N GLN A 77 -6.43 -2.12 -2.58
CA GLN A 77 -6.52 -2.13 -4.04
C GLN A 77 -6.48 -0.72 -4.63
N GLU A 78 -7.22 0.22 -4.05
CA GLU A 78 -7.20 1.62 -4.49
C GLU A 78 -5.80 2.22 -4.37
N LEU A 79 -5.10 1.95 -3.27
CA LEU A 79 -3.74 2.43 -3.05
C LEU A 79 -2.74 1.81 -4.03
N MET A 80 -2.84 0.50 -4.31
CA MET A 80 -2.01 -0.16 -5.32
C MET A 80 -2.23 0.43 -6.72
N ILE A 81 -3.49 0.66 -7.12
CA ILE A 81 -3.81 1.34 -8.39
C ILE A 81 -3.22 2.75 -8.42
N ALA A 82 -3.25 3.47 -7.30
CA ALA A 82 -2.72 4.82 -7.21
C ALA A 82 -1.18 4.86 -7.30
N ILE A 83 -0.49 3.84 -6.77
CA ILE A 83 0.96 3.62 -6.95
C ILE A 83 1.28 3.31 -8.41
N ASP A 84 0.53 2.42 -9.05
CA ASP A 84 0.76 2.02 -10.44
C ASP A 84 0.59 3.18 -11.43
N LYS A 85 -0.28 4.14 -11.10
CA LYS A 85 -0.50 5.37 -11.88
C LYS A 85 0.66 6.36 -11.81
N ILE A 86 1.66 6.16 -10.94
CA ILE A 86 2.87 6.99 -10.95
C ILE A 86 3.57 6.77 -12.28
N LYS A 87 3.61 7.82 -13.11
CA LYS A 87 4.32 7.81 -14.39
C LYS A 87 5.81 7.93 -14.15
N VAL A 88 6.53 6.87 -14.49
CA VAL A 88 7.99 6.79 -14.50
C VAL A 88 8.37 7.12 -15.95
N LEU A 89 8.82 8.36 -16.20
CA LEU A 89 9.14 8.90 -17.54
C LEU A 89 10.63 8.73 -17.83
#